data_AF-A0A2E7QXB6-F1
#
_entry.id   AF-A0A2E7QXB6-F1
#
_cell.length_a   1.000
_cell.length_b   1.000
_cell.length_c   1.000
_cell.angle_alpha   90.00
_cell.angle_beta   90.00
_cell.angle_gamma   90.00
#
_symmetry.space_group_name_H-M   'P 1'
#
loop_
_entity.id
_entity.type
_entity.pdbx_description
1 polymer ?
#
loop_
_entity_poly.entity_id
_entity_poly.type
_entity_poly.pdbx_seq_one_letter_code
_entity_poly.pdbx_strand_id
1 'polypeptide(L)'
;MSITSEINEKLDQCFTILILDNEVTLDAFVTEPALKWLRLLNTDGAYKTPDQYPTRLTKQESDREEMNWDKVNLNHLQAEMARLNNSIDLVAIGNNASQGLPLARALPTTLRKNNAAIIYGASLPEQSIYQGLGYQNFWPREKLIEIVWPLAQNDEGEIGLAFINTIEHNELNY
;
A
#
# COMPACT_ATOMS: atom_id res chain seq x y z
N MET A 1 16.91 -1.69 -8.63
CA MET A 1 15.63 -2.37 -8.85
C MET A 1 14.54 -1.39 -8.44
N SER A 2 13.45 -1.27 -9.19
CA SER A 2 12.34 -0.37 -8.83
C SER A 2 11.27 -1.12 -8.03
N ILE A 3 10.45 -0.42 -7.25
CA ILE A 3 9.27 -1.00 -6.57
C ILE A 3 8.40 -1.79 -7.55
N THR A 4 8.11 -1.22 -8.72
CA THR A 4 7.31 -1.87 -9.75
C THR A 4 7.92 -3.20 -10.21
N SER A 5 9.24 -3.21 -10.46
CA SER A 5 9.93 -4.43 -10.91
C SER A 5 9.88 -5.52 -9.85
N GLU A 6 10.08 -5.16 -8.59
CA GLU A 6 10.04 -6.08 -7.46
C GLU A 6 8.64 -6.68 -7.27
N ILE A 7 7.60 -5.84 -7.33
CA ILE A 7 6.19 -6.27 -7.22
C ILE A 7 5.84 -7.22 -8.37
N ASN A 8 6.12 -6.84 -9.61
CA ASN A 8 5.74 -7.62 -10.78
C ASN A 8 6.45 -8.97 -10.84
N GLU A 9 7.68 -9.07 -10.33
CA GLU A 9 8.39 -10.35 -10.23
C GLU A 9 7.72 -11.29 -9.21
N LYS A 10 7.34 -10.77 -8.04
CA LYS A 10 6.85 -11.59 -6.91
C LYS A 10 5.34 -11.87 -6.96
N LEU A 11 4.57 -10.93 -7.50
CA LEU A 11 3.12 -10.98 -7.63
C LEU A 11 2.69 -11.08 -9.10
N ASP A 12 3.48 -11.78 -9.92
CA ASP A 12 3.10 -12.06 -11.32
C ASP A 12 1.70 -12.67 -11.39
N GLN A 13 0.97 -12.32 -12.46
CA GLN A 13 -0.41 -12.73 -12.73
C GLN A 13 -1.45 -12.32 -11.67
N CYS A 14 -1.08 -11.43 -10.74
CA CYS A 14 -2.02 -10.90 -9.76
C CYS A 14 -2.55 -9.53 -10.20
N PHE A 15 -3.79 -9.19 -9.79
CA PHE A 15 -4.20 -7.80 -9.67
C PHE A 15 -3.48 -7.20 -8.46
N THR A 16 -2.51 -6.32 -8.73
CA THR A 16 -1.57 -5.80 -7.74
C THR A 16 -2.09 -4.55 -7.04
N ILE A 17 -2.14 -4.62 -5.71
CA ILE A 17 -2.44 -3.47 -4.86
C ILE A 17 -1.20 -3.10 -4.07
N LEU A 18 -0.60 -1.94 -4.38
CA LEU A 18 0.44 -1.34 -3.54
C LEU A 18 -0.22 -0.54 -2.41
N ILE A 19 -0.04 -0.98 -1.18
CA ILE A 19 -0.55 -0.35 0.04
C ILE A 19 0.59 0.41 0.72
N LEU A 20 0.40 1.71 0.88
CA LEU A 20 1.25 2.59 1.66
C LEU A 20 0.50 2.92 2.96
N ASP A 21 0.74 2.17 4.03
CA ASP A 21 0.06 2.42 5.32
C ASP A 21 0.98 2.09 6.50
N ASN A 22 0.46 2.01 7.72
CA ASN A 22 1.17 1.60 8.92
C ASN A 22 1.03 0.08 9.13
N GLU A 23 2.11 -0.62 9.51
CA GLU A 23 2.10 -2.06 9.81
C GLU A 23 1.00 -2.50 10.80
N VAL A 24 0.64 -1.66 11.77
CA VAL A 24 -0.45 -1.92 12.73
C VAL A 24 -1.85 -1.93 12.10
N THR A 25 -1.94 -1.74 10.78
CA THR A 25 -3.21 -1.75 10.04
C THR A 25 -3.39 -2.93 9.11
N LEU A 26 -2.41 -3.85 9.06
CA LEU A 26 -2.49 -5.03 8.19
C LEU A 26 -3.75 -5.87 8.41
N ASP A 27 -4.26 -5.88 9.64
CA ASP A 27 -5.44 -6.66 10.02
C ASP A 27 -6.68 -6.27 9.20
N ALA A 28 -6.75 -5.01 8.75
CA ALA A 28 -7.84 -4.51 7.94
C ALA A 28 -7.90 -5.11 6.52
N PHE A 29 -6.85 -5.83 6.09
CA PHE A 29 -6.76 -6.46 4.78
C PHE A 29 -6.79 -7.99 4.84
N VAL A 30 -6.95 -8.57 6.03
CA VAL A 30 -7.08 -10.02 6.21
C VAL A 30 -8.45 -10.47 5.69
N THR A 31 -8.48 -11.49 4.83
CA THR A 31 -9.70 -12.06 4.23
C THR A 31 -9.72 -13.58 4.31
N GLU A 32 -10.90 -14.16 4.02
CA GLU A 32 -11.09 -15.60 3.79
C GLU A 32 -11.67 -15.80 2.37
N PRO A 33 -10.94 -16.44 1.44
CA PRO A 33 -9.59 -16.98 1.59
C PRO A 33 -8.51 -15.90 1.74
N ALA A 34 -7.40 -16.26 2.38
CA ALA A 34 -6.26 -15.36 2.59
C ALA A 34 -5.56 -14.98 1.27
N LEU A 35 -5.36 -13.69 1.06
CA LEU A 35 -4.71 -13.16 -0.14
C LEU A 35 -3.20 -13.40 -0.14
N LYS A 36 -2.63 -13.51 -1.35
CA LYS A 36 -1.18 -13.51 -1.54
C LYS A 36 -0.66 -12.11 -1.21
N TRP A 37 0.42 -12.02 -0.44
CA TRP A 37 0.98 -10.73 -0.07
C TRP A 37 2.49 -10.77 0.11
N LEU A 38 3.09 -9.58 0.04
CA LEU A 38 4.47 -9.31 0.40
C LEU A 38 4.59 -7.95 1.08
N ARG A 39 5.68 -7.76 1.82
CA ARG A 39 6.13 -6.44 2.25
C ARG A 39 7.41 -6.05 1.51
N LEU A 40 7.59 -4.75 1.34
CA LEU A 40 8.75 -4.13 0.73
C LEU A 40 9.50 -3.32 1.78
N LEU A 41 10.76 -3.66 2.01
CA LEU A 41 11.64 -2.99 2.96
C LEU A 41 12.68 -2.15 2.23
N ASN A 42 12.93 -0.95 2.75
CA ASN A 42 14.07 -0.17 2.28
C ASN A 42 15.38 -0.81 2.78
N THR A 43 16.10 -1.44 1.88
CA THR A 43 17.41 -2.06 2.11
C THR A 43 18.44 -1.40 1.20
N ASP A 44 19.42 -0.73 1.79
CA ASP A 44 20.49 -0.01 1.08
C ASP A 44 20.00 0.96 -0.01
N GLY A 45 18.87 1.65 0.24
CA GLY A 45 18.30 2.63 -0.69
C GLY A 45 17.52 2.02 -1.85
N ALA A 46 17.06 0.77 -1.70
CA ALA A 46 16.11 0.14 -2.61
C ALA A 46 15.03 -0.62 -1.81
N TYR A 47 13.78 -0.52 -2.25
CA TYR A 47 12.70 -1.33 -1.70
C TYR A 47 12.77 -2.75 -2.26
N LYS A 48 12.93 -3.74 -1.38
CA LYS A 48 13.06 -5.16 -1.72
C LYS A 48 12.15 -6.03 -0.87
N THR A 49 11.76 -7.16 -1.42
CA THR A 49 10.99 -8.19 -0.73
C THR A 49 11.93 -9.10 0.05
N PRO A 50 11.74 -9.29 1.37
CA PRO A 50 12.49 -10.27 2.13
C PRO A 50 12.22 -11.71 1.65
N ASP A 51 13.18 -12.62 1.83
CA ASP A 51 13.14 -13.98 1.27
C ASP A 51 11.93 -14.82 1.71
N GLN A 52 11.33 -14.51 2.87
CA GLN A 52 10.14 -15.21 3.38
C GLN A 52 8.83 -14.83 2.64
N TYR A 53 8.88 -13.90 1.69
CA TYR A 53 7.73 -13.42 0.93
C TYR A 53 7.84 -13.77 -0.57
N PRO A 54 6.70 -13.89 -1.30
CA PRO A 54 5.33 -13.68 -0.82
C PRO A 54 4.80 -14.86 0.03
N THR A 55 3.82 -14.57 0.88
CA THR A 55 3.09 -15.56 1.70
C THR A 55 1.58 -15.28 1.64
N ARG A 56 0.79 -15.93 2.50
CA ARG A 56 -0.65 -15.69 2.65
C ARG A 56 -0.92 -14.76 3.82
N LEU A 57 -1.66 -13.67 3.61
CA LEU A 57 -2.00 -12.72 4.67
C LEU A 57 -3.08 -13.30 5.58
N THR A 58 -2.65 -14.04 6.59
CA THR A 58 -3.51 -14.57 7.65
C THR A 58 -3.52 -13.62 8.84
N LYS A 59 -4.49 -13.80 9.76
CA LYS A 59 -4.49 -13.08 11.03
C LYS A 59 -3.18 -13.25 11.81
N GLN A 60 -2.64 -14.48 11.85
CA GLN A 60 -1.38 -14.77 12.53
C GLN A 60 -0.20 -14.03 11.89
N GLU A 61 -0.17 -13.94 10.56
CA GLU A 61 0.86 -13.16 9.86
C GLU A 61 0.71 -11.67 10.19
N SER A 62 -0.51 -11.13 10.12
CA SER A 62 -0.77 -9.73 10.49
C SER A 62 -0.26 -9.42 11.90
N ASP A 63 -0.65 -10.22 12.90
CA ASP A 63 -0.26 -10.01 14.31
C ASP A 63 1.26 -10.05 14.51
N ARG A 64 1.98 -10.88 13.73
CA ARG A 64 3.44 -10.90 13.75
C ARG A 64 4.03 -9.61 13.18
N GLU A 65 3.45 -9.10 12.10
CA GLU A 65 3.97 -7.91 11.41
C GLU A 65 3.78 -6.62 12.21
N GLU A 66 2.77 -6.53 13.07
CA GLU A 66 2.60 -5.41 14.01
C GLU A 66 3.81 -5.24 14.95
N MET A 67 4.60 -6.29 15.13
CA MET A 67 5.82 -6.29 15.95
C MET A 67 7.08 -5.88 15.17
N ASN A 68 6.99 -5.73 13.85
CA ASN A 68 8.13 -5.43 12.99
C ASN A 68 8.22 -3.93 12.67
N TRP A 69 9.05 -3.20 13.40
CA TRP A 69 9.21 -1.76 13.22
C TRP A 69 10.23 -1.42 12.14
N ASP A 70 9.72 -0.98 10.99
CA ASP A 70 10.58 -0.56 9.88
C ASP A 70 11.20 0.81 10.10
N LYS A 71 12.44 0.96 9.63
CA LYS A 71 13.01 2.28 9.38
C LYS A 71 12.39 2.87 8.13
N VAL A 72 11.83 4.06 8.26
CA VAL A 72 11.14 4.72 7.13
C VAL A 72 11.90 5.97 6.71
N ASN A 73 12.31 5.98 5.44
CA ASN A 73 12.85 7.18 4.80
C ASN A 73 11.80 7.79 3.87
N LEU A 74 10.99 8.71 4.40
CA LEU A 74 9.88 9.33 3.67
C LEU A 74 10.32 10.07 2.39
N ASN A 75 11.51 10.70 2.40
CA ASN A 75 12.02 11.38 1.21
C ASN A 75 12.37 10.39 0.10
N HIS A 76 13.00 9.27 0.47
CA HIS A 76 13.29 8.21 -0.48
C HIS A 76 12.01 7.55 -1.00
N LEU A 77 11.03 7.28 -0.12
CA LEU A 77 9.74 6.73 -0.51
C LEU A 77 9.00 7.64 -1.50
N GLN A 78 8.95 8.96 -1.24
CA GLN A 78 8.38 9.92 -2.18
C GLN A 78 9.09 9.89 -3.54
N ALA A 79 10.42 9.78 -3.57
CA ALA A 79 11.17 9.70 -4.81
C ALA A 79 10.84 8.42 -5.61
N GLU A 80 10.62 7.30 -4.92
CA GLU A 80 10.17 6.06 -5.55
C GLU A 80 8.70 6.14 -6.02
N MET A 81 7.82 6.77 -5.24
CA MET A 81 6.41 6.99 -5.64
C MET A 81 6.31 7.83 -6.91
N ALA A 82 7.17 8.84 -7.07
CA ALA A 82 7.23 9.67 -8.27
C ALA A 82 7.65 8.92 -9.54
N ARG A 83 8.19 7.70 -9.41
CA ARG A 83 8.64 6.84 -10.51
C ARG A 83 7.64 5.73 -10.85
N LEU A 84 6.57 5.57 -10.07
CA LEU A 84 5.54 4.58 -10.36
C LEU A 84 4.87 4.85 -11.70
N ASN A 85 4.31 3.80 -12.29
CA ASN A 85 3.61 3.84 -13.56
C ASN A 85 2.39 2.90 -13.50
N ASN A 86 1.69 2.79 -14.62
CA ASN A 86 0.45 2.00 -14.72
C ASN A 86 0.70 0.48 -14.72
N SER A 87 1.91 0.00 -14.38
CA SER A 87 2.17 -1.43 -14.18
C SER A 87 1.76 -1.92 -12.79
N ILE A 88 1.35 -1.03 -11.90
CA ILE A 88 0.64 -1.36 -10.66
C ILE A 88 -0.84 -1.03 -10.86
N ASP A 89 -1.71 -1.99 -10.58
CA ASP A 89 -3.14 -1.85 -10.88
C ASP A 89 -3.82 -0.83 -9.98
N LEU A 90 -3.47 -0.84 -8.69
CA LEU A 90 -3.98 0.10 -7.70
C LEU A 90 -2.92 0.50 -6.66
N VAL A 91 -2.85 1.79 -6.34
CA VAL A 91 -2.07 2.34 -5.22
C VAL A 91 -3.02 2.84 -4.12
N ALA A 92 -3.06 2.15 -2.99
CA ALA A 92 -3.83 2.55 -1.82
C ALA A 92 -2.94 3.33 -0.84
N ILE A 93 -3.27 4.59 -0.56
CA ILE A 93 -2.49 5.48 0.31
C ILE A 93 -3.25 5.70 1.61
N GLY A 94 -2.72 5.15 2.69
CA GLY A 94 -3.21 5.35 4.04
C GLY A 94 -2.97 6.77 4.54
N ASN A 95 -4.01 7.38 5.11
CA ASN A 95 -3.88 8.68 5.78
C ASN A 95 -3.97 8.56 7.30
N ASN A 96 -3.16 7.67 7.89
CA ASN A 96 -2.97 7.68 9.33
C ASN A 96 -2.05 8.84 9.74
N ALA A 97 -2.38 9.51 10.84
CA ALA A 97 -1.58 10.60 11.40
C ALA A 97 -1.15 11.69 10.39
N SER A 98 -1.99 11.97 9.38
CA SER A 98 -1.73 12.95 8.30
C SER A 98 -0.52 12.65 7.41
N GLN A 99 0.01 11.42 7.41
CA GLN A 99 1.23 11.07 6.65
C GLN A 99 0.96 10.69 5.19
N GLY A 100 -0.29 10.51 4.78
CA GLY A 100 -0.62 10.11 3.42
C GLY A 100 -0.41 11.22 2.40
N LEU A 101 -0.46 12.49 2.81
CA LEU A 101 -0.46 13.63 1.88
C LEU A 101 0.86 13.82 1.11
N PRO A 102 2.06 13.74 1.73
CA PRO A 102 3.32 13.78 0.99
C PRO A 102 3.41 12.68 -0.08
N LEU A 103 3.03 11.45 0.24
CA LEU A 103 3.04 10.32 -0.68
C LEU A 103 2.04 10.51 -1.83
N ALA A 104 0.84 10.99 -1.53
CA ALA A 104 -0.17 11.30 -2.53
C ALA A 104 0.26 12.42 -3.50
N ARG A 105 1.00 13.43 -3.00
CA ARG A 105 1.56 14.48 -3.85
C ARG A 105 2.66 13.96 -4.77
N ALA A 106 3.47 13.01 -4.30
CA ALA A 106 4.55 12.42 -5.07
C ALA A 106 4.05 11.51 -6.19
N LEU A 107 2.90 10.84 -6.02
CA LEU A 107 2.35 9.94 -7.02
C LEU A 107 2.06 10.68 -8.35
N PRO A 108 2.44 10.11 -9.52
CA PRO A 108 2.15 10.69 -10.83
C PRO A 108 0.67 10.98 -11.05
N THR A 109 0.38 12.12 -11.67
CA THR A 109 -1.00 12.58 -11.91
C THR A 109 -1.83 11.62 -12.75
N THR A 110 -1.18 10.84 -13.63
CA THR A 110 -1.83 9.80 -14.45
C THR A 110 -2.43 8.67 -13.63
N LEU A 111 -1.90 8.38 -12.44
CA LEU A 111 -2.37 7.30 -11.57
C LEU A 111 -3.48 7.74 -10.63
N ARG A 112 -3.49 9.01 -10.19
CA ARG A 112 -4.32 9.48 -9.06
C ARG A 112 -5.82 9.26 -9.22
N LYS A 113 -6.33 9.39 -10.45
CA LYS A 113 -7.77 9.36 -10.72
C LYS A 113 -8.33 7.94 -10.69
N ASN A 114 -7.69 7.02 -11.41
CA ASN A 114 -8.24 5.69 -11.71
C ASN A 114 -7.47 4.55 -11.03
N ASN A 115 -6.18 4.73 -10.77
CA ASN A 115 -5.27 3.69 -10.24
C ASN A 115 -4.80 4.03 -8.83
N ALA A 116 -5.50 4.91 -8.13
CA ALA A 116 -5.17 5.23 -6.75
C ALA A 116 -6.42 5.49 -5.90
N ALA A 117 -6.30 5.21 -4.61
CA ALA A 117 -7.30 5.49 -3.60
C ALA A 117 -6.65 6.00 -2.32
N ILE A 118 -7.32 6.93 -1.64
CA ILE A 118 -6.97 7.31 -0.28
C ILE A 118 -7.78 6.44 0.67
N ILE A 119 -7.10 5.67 1.51
CA ILE A 119 -7.72 4.83 2.54
C ILE A 119 -7.58 5.47 3.92
N TYR A 120 -8.62 5.33 4.73
CA TYR A 120 -8.70 5.99 6.04
C TYR A 120 -9.38 5.12 7.09
N GLY A 121 -9.16 5.43 8.37
CA GLY A 121 -9.86 4.80 9.49
C GLY A 121 -11.28 5.34 9.62
N ALA A 122 -11.57 6.02 10.75
CA ALA A 122 -12.91 6.53 11.02
C ALA A 122 -13.31 7.77 10.19
N SER A 123 -12.36 8.61 9.78
CA SER A 123 -12.64 9.84 9.04
C SER A 123 -11.45 10.29 8.17
N LEU A 124 -11.74 11.18 7.21
CA LEU A 124 -10.74 11.81 6.34
C LEU A 124 -11.00 13.34 6.22
N PRO A 125 -10.61 14.14 7.21
CA PRO A 125 -10.80 15.60 7.18
C PRO A 125 -10.13 16.27 5.97
N GLU A 126 -9.01 15.74 5.50
CA GLU A 126 -8.22 16.30 4.39
C GLU A 126 -8.74 15.91 3.00
N GLN A 127 -9.92 15.26 2.89
CA GLN A 127 -10.46 14.76 1.61
C GLN A 127 -10.45 15.82 0.50
N SER A 128 -10.83 17.06 0.82
CA SER A 128 -10.86 18.17 -0.15
C SER A 128 -9.47 18.50 -0.72
N ILE A 129 -8.41 18.32 0.06
CA ILE A 129 -7.02 18.51 -0.37
C ILE A 129 -6.65 17.43 -1.40
N TYR A 130 -6.98 16.17 -1.12
CA TYR A 130 -6.72 15.06 -2.04
C TYR A 130 -7.54 15.18 -3.34
N GLN A 131 -8.80 15.62 -3.26
CA GLN A 131 -9.61 15.92 -4.43
C GLN A 131 -8.95 17.00 -5.30
N GLY A 132 -8.42 18.07 -4.69
CA GLY A 132 -7.65 19.10 -5.38
C GLY A 132 -6.36 18.57 -6.06
N LEU A 133 -5.82 17.44 -5.60
CA LEU A 133 -4.68 16.75 -6.22
C LEU A 133 -5.08 15.81 -7.37
N GLY A 134 -6.38 15.57 -7.58
CA GLY A 134 -6.94 14.73 -8.64
C GLY A 134 -7.40 13.33 -8.20
N TYR A 135 -7.42 13.05 -6.90
CA TYR A 135 -7.96 11.78 -6.38
C TYR A 135 -9.49 11.76 -6.42
N GLN A 136 -10.05 10.61 -6.78
CA GLN A 136 -11.51 10.41 -6.82
C GLN A 136 -12.00 9.29 -5.90
N ASN A 137 -11.09 8.38 -5.50
CA ASN A 137 -11.42 7.23 -4.69
C ASN A 137 -11.02 7.48 -3.23
N PHE A 138 -12.00 7.39 -2.35
CA PHE A 138 -11.87 7.62 -0.91
C PHE A 138 -12.63 6.53 -0.18
N TRP A 139 -11.92 5.61 0.47
CA TRP A 139 -12.54 4.40 1.02
C TRP A 139 -12.13 4.19 2.49
N PRO A 140 -13.06 3.76 3.36
CA PRO A 140 -12.67 3.18 4.64
C PRO A 140 -11.70 2.02 4.41
N ARG A 141 -10.65 1.92 5.21
CA ARG A 141 -9.58 0.93 5.05
C ARG A 141 -10.11 -0.50 4.98
N GLU A 142 -11.01 -0.85 5.89
CA GLU A 142 -11.67 -2.16 5.97
C GLU A 142 -12.50 -2.53 4.73
N LYS A 143 -12.81 -1.55 3.86
CA LYS A 143 -13.59 -1.74 2.64
C LYS A 143 -12.72 -1.85 1.39
N LEU A 144 -11.41 -1.64 1.49
CA LEU A 144 -10.52 -1.66 0.33
C LEU A 144 -10.65 -2.95 -0.47
N ILE A 145 -10.52 -4.11 0.18
CA ILE A 145 -10.55 -5.40 -0.52
C ILE A 145 -11.95 -5.68 -1.09
N GLU A 146 -13.01 -5.40 -0.34
CA GLU A 146 -14.40 -5.56 -0.80
C GLU A 146 -14.68 -4.76 -2.09
N ILE A 147 -14.17 -3.54 -2.17
CA ILE A 147 -14.36 -2.65 -3.33
C ILE A 147 -13.52 -3.08 -4.53
N VAL A 148 -12.30 -3.56 -4.29
CA VAL A 148 -11.36 -3.92 -5.36
C VAL A 148 -11.64 -5.32 -5.90
N TRP A 149 -12.26 -6.20 -5.12
CA TRP A 149 -12.54 -7.57 -5.52
C TRP A 149 -13.25 -7.71 -6.88
N PRO A 150 -14.32 -6.95 -7.17
CA PRO A 150 -14.97 -7.01 -8.48
C PRO A 150 -14.11 -6.46 -9.62
N LEU A 151 -13.15 -5.56 -9.33
CA LEU A 151 -12.22 -5.03 -10.34
C LEU A 151 -11.22 -6.11 -10.74
N ALA A 152 -10.64 -6.80 -9.77
CA ALA A 152 -9.68 -7.87 -9.98
C ALA A 152 -10.27 -9.08 -10.72
N GLN A 153 -11.55 -9.42 -10.48
CA GLN A 153 -12.18 -10.54 -11.17
C GLN A 153 -12.39 -10.33 -12.68
N ASN A 154 -12.44 -9.08 -13.16
CA ASN A 154 -12.53 -8.81 -14.59
C ASN A 154 -11.23 -9.13 -15.34
N ASP A 155 -10.11 -9.18 -14.62
CA ASP A 155 -8.77 -9.42 -15.18
C ASP A 155 -8.29 -10.88 -14.98
N GLU A 156 -9.19 -11.79 -14.57
CA GLU A 156 -8.91 -13.23 -14.32
C GLU A 156 -7.77 -13.52 -13.31
N GLY A 157 -7.29 -12.50 -12.58
CA GLY A 157 -6.14 -12.58 -11.68
C GLY A 157 -6.51 -12.69 -10.20
N GLU A 158 -5.67 -13.40 -9.44
CA GLU A 158 -5.69 -13.38 -7.98
C GLU A 158 -5.32 -11.97 -7.46
N ILE A 159 -5.86 -11.50 -6.34
CA ILE A 159 -5.38 -10.25 -5.74
C ILE A 159 -4.05 -10.48 -5.04
N GLY A 160 -3.05 -9.66 -5.37
CA GLY A 160 -1.75 -9.62 -4.73
C GLY A 160 -1.53 -8.30 -3.98
N LEU A 161 -1.23 -8.38 -2.69
CA LEU A 161 -0.97 -7.19 -1.88
C LEU A 161 0.54 -6.95 -1.73
N ALA A 162 1.00 -5.76 -2.08
CA ALA A 162 2.36 -5.29 -1.78
C ALA A 162 2.28 -4.18 -0.74
N PHE A 163 2.93 -4.36 0.41
CA PHE A 163 2.84 -3.41 1.52
C PHE A 163 4.16 -2.67 1.73
N ILE A 164 4.10 -1.36 1.92
CA ILE A 164 5.23 -0.54 2.41
C ILE A 164 4.77 0.18 3.66
N ASN A 165 5.49 -0.03 4.77
CA ASN A 165 5.26 0.77 5.96
C ASN A 165 5.69 2.23 5.72
N THR A 166 4.85 3.16 6.18
CA THR A 166 4.99 4.61 5.97
C THR A 166 5.34 5.39 7.23
N ILE A 167 5.34 4.73 8.40
CA ILE A 167 5.64 5.37 9.69
C ILE A 167 6.67 4.54 10.45
N GLU A 168 7.81 5.14 10.75
CA GLU A 168 8.76 4.52 11.68
C GLU A 168 8.20 4.55 13.11
N HIS A 169 7.93 3.38 13.68
CA HIS A 169 7.66 3.26 15.11
C HIS A 169 8.97 3.44 15.89
N ASN A 170 9.02 4.50 16.70
CA ASN A 170 10.12 4.80 17.62
C ASN A 170 9.58 5.34 18.96
N GLU A 171 10.43 5.40 19.98
CA GLU A 171 10.06 5.86 21.34
C GLU A 171 9.53 7.31 21.41
N LEU A 172 9.67 8.11 20.34
CA LEU A 172 9.15 9.48 20.28
C LEU A 172 7.72 9.57 19.74
N ASN A 173 7.20 8.47 19.18
CA ASN A 173 5.82 8.34 18.71
C ASN A 173 4.93 7.63 19.77
N TYR A 174 5.38 7.56 21.03
CA TYR A 174 4.69 7.06 22.21
C TYR A 174 4.69 8.08 23.36
#